data_AF-A0A4U1I3D0-F1
#
_entry.id   AF-A0A4U1I3D0-F1
#
_cell.length_a   1.000
_cell.length_b   1.000
_cell.length_c   1.000
_cell.angle_alpha   90.00
_cell.angle_beta   90.00
_cell.angle_gamma   90.00
#
_symmetry.space_group_name_H-M   'P 1'
#
loop_
_entity.id
_entity.type
_entity.pdbx_description
1 polymer ?
#
loop_
_entity_poly.entity_id
_entity_poly.type
_entity_poly.pdbx_seq_one_letter_code
_entity_poly.pdbx_strand_id
1 'polypeptide(L)'
;MAFKSGTERFDEALETLLSLGATRGFEFYNGYKGVLVWLSKQANPVVAKNTVGSQISVGGFFSDKSLLAVEIRRSLRALLLLKITCHNLSRDGVTALKGIYDGARYPHQLIKINSEIKEASRSPRLTSIEPVEISPAVYEYAGGIGFPHTRQTLEDGRNSGNQMLREAHAYMKSPSREKLLYTRWFGDFDATFNGKKNRETVEDNIRKVMGAYATKRMMFTFTRRMGDVIATAAQQSYEEFCKQNYIKVNLAEYFFPGTDSHSDQLFYDAKEYAAYFDRHLKIKAEKNSKFLNIICREMNGYYSSYSEERRKFKEAKAKAKADPDIIKLETEMHENWMLLPLPPWAERERKISVAGVIVHEATHQIVDTTDVSVLMRGEGEEEVVYSSAGGEVMYGADKCYWLARKAPQLAITNADNYRLFCEEFLLTKSLQTT
;
A
#
# COMPACT_ATOMS: atom_id res chain seq x y z
N MET A 1 41.00 -7.87 -2.62
CA MET A 1 39.68 -7.27 -2.36
C MET A 1 38.73 -7.77 -3.45
N ALA A 2 37.57 -8.30 -3.09
CA ALA A 2 36.60 -8.78 -4.08
C ALA A 2 36.06 -7.58 -4.90
N PHE A 3 36.13 -7.67 -6.23
CA PHE A 3 35.57 -6.65 -7.11
C PHE A 3 34.04 -6.73 -7.07
N LYS A 4 33.37 -5.61 -6.77
CA LYS A 4 31.91 -5.52 -6.86
C LYS A 4 31.44 -5.81 -8.28
N SER A 5 30.44 -6.68 -8.41
CA SER A 5 29.70 -6.93 -9.64
C SER A 5 29.09 -5.64 -10.22
N GLY A 6 28.66 -5.69 -11.48
CA GLY A 6 27.94 -4.56 -12.08
C GLY A 6 26.68 -4.23 -11.29
N THR A 7 25.87 -5.24 -10.96
CA THR A 7 24.64 -5.08 -10.19
C THR A 7 24.89 -4.42 -8.82
N GLU A 8 25.88 -4.87 -8.05
CA GLU A 8 26.21 -4.26 -6.75
C GLU A 8 26.63 -2.79 -6.87
N ARG A 9 27.36 -2.43 -7.93
CA ARG A 9 27.74 -1.04 -8.19
C ARG A 9 26.55 -0.17 -8.56
N PHE A 10 25.63 -0.71 -9.37
CA PHE A 10 24.38 -0.02 -9.70
C PHE A 10 23.56 0.24 -8.43
N ASP A 11 23.39 -0.77 -7.60
CA ASP A 11 22.57 -0.68 -6.39
C ASP A 11 23.19 0.27 -5.36
N GLU A 12 24.51 0.26 -5.16
CA GLU A 12 25.20 1.24 -4.30
C GLU A 12 25.02 2.68 -4.81
N ALA A 13 25.11 2.89 -6.14
CA ALA A 13 24.94 4.21 -6.74
C ALA A 13 23.50 4.72 -6.61
N LEU A 14 22.51 3.84 -6.80
CA LEU A 14 21.10 4.13 -6.63
C LEU A 14 20.76 4.43 -5.16
N GLU A 15 21.29 3.63 -4.23
CA GLU A 15 21.18 3.86 -2.79
C GLU A 15 21.81 5.20 -2.37
N THR A 16 22.92 5.58 -3.00
CA THR A 16 23.56 6.88 -2.76
C THR A 16 22.66 8.03 -3.22
N LEU A 17 21.99 7.95 -4.37
CA LEU A 17 20.99 8.95 -4.79
C LEU A 17 19.81 9.02 -3.80
N LEU A 18 19.33 7.87 -3.30
CA LEU A 18 18.28 7.82 -2.29
C LEU A 18 18.71 8.51 -0.99
N SER A 19 19.92 8.21 -0.51
CA SER A 19 20.50 8.80 0.70
C SER A 19 20.71 10.30 0.58
N LEU A 20 21.19 10.79 -0.58
CA LEU A 20 21.30 12.22 -0.86
C LEU A 20 19.92 12.89 -0.91
N GLY A 21 18.92 12.24 -1.50
CA GLY A 21 17.53 12.70 -1.48
C GLY A 21 16.98 12.85 -0.06
N ALA A 22 17.24 11.86 0.80
CA ALA A 22 16.81 11.87 2.20
C ALA A 22 17.47 12.98 3.03
N THR A 23 18.74 13.30 2.75
CA THR A 23 19.54 14.22 3.58
C THR A 23 19.66 15.64 3.02
N ARG A 24 19.49 15.83 1.70
CA ARG A 24 19.80 17.11 1.01
C ARG A 24 18.65 17.66 0.16
N GLY A 25 17.49 17.03 0.16
CA GLY A 25 16.26 17.59 -0.39
C GLY A 25 15.73 16.91 -1.66
N PHE A 26 14.53 17.34 -2.06
CA PHE A 26 13.71 16.73 -3.10
C PHE A 26 14.39 16.68 -4.47
N GLU A 27 15.24 17.64 -4.80
CA GLU A 27 15.86 17.68 -6.12
C GLU A 27 16.79 16.49 -6.34
N PHE A 28 17.56 16.06 -5.33
CA PHE A 28 18.35 14.82 -5.42
C PHE A 28 17.46 13.58 -5.53
N TYR A 29 16.33 13.58 -4.83
CA TYR A 29 15.37 12.50 -4.86
C TYR A 29 14.70 12.32 -6.25
N ASN A 30 14.56 13.39 -7.04
CA ASN A 30 14.12 13.28 -8.44
C ASN A 30 15.11 12.51 -9.31
N GLY A 31 16.41 12.63 -9.06
CA GLY A 31 17.42 11.84 -9.74
C GLY A 31 17.23 10.35 -9.48
N TYR A 32 17.02 9.96 -8.22
CA TYR A 32 16.67 8.59 -7.84
C TYR A 32 15.41 8.09 -8.55
N LYS A 33 14.31 8.88 -8.55
CA LYS A 33 13.07 8.53 -9.27
C LYS A 33 13.32 8.34 -10.78
N GLY A 34 14.10 9.23 -11.38
CA GLY A 34 14.46 9.16 -12.79
C GLY A 34 15.14 7.84 -13.17
N VAL A 35 16.10 7.39 -12.36
CA VAL A 35 16.79 6.11 -12.57
C VAL A 35 15.83 4.93 -12.45
N LEU A 36 14.94 4.95 -11.45
CA LEU A 36 13.94 3.90 -11.28
C LEU A 36 12.94 3.82 -12.43
N VAL A 37 12.47 4.97 -12.92
CA VAL A 37 11.60 5.03 -14.11
C VAL A 37 12.33 4.49 -15.33
N TRP A 38 13.58 4.89 -15.55
CA TRP A 38 14.40 4.32 -16.62
C TRP A 38 14.52 2.80 -16.51
N LEU A 39 14.77 2.28 -15.30
CA LEU A 39 14.93 0.86 -15.05
C LEU A 39 13.64 0.08 -15.34
N SER A 40 12.47 0.63 -14.98
CA SER A 40 11.17 0.00 -15.26
C SER A 40 10.82 -0.09 -16.75
N LYS A 41 11.48 0.71 -17.60
CA LYS A 41 11.29 0.71 -19.06
C LYS A 41 12.21 -0.30 -19.77
N GLN A 42 13.12 -0.96 -19.04
CA GLN A 42 14.05 -1.91 -19.63
C GLN A 42 13.39 -3.28 -19.80
N ALA A 43 13.56 -3.89 -20.97
CA ALA A 43 13.04 -5.24 -21.25
C ALA A 43 13.61 -6.30 -20.28
N ASN A 44 14.83 -6.10 -19.79
CA ASN A 44 15.45 -6.94 -18.77
C ASN A 44 16.18 -6.07 -17.72
N PRO A 45 15.52 -5.78 -16.57
CA PRO A 45 16.09 -4.93 -15.53
C PRO A 45 17.41 -5.47 -14.94
N VAL A 46 17.58 -6.78 -14.84
CA VAL A 46 18.80 -7.41 -14.28
C VAL A 46 19.99 -7.18 -15.20
N VAL A 47 19.81 -7.43 -16.50
CA VAL A 47 20.85 -7.18 -17.52
C VAL A 47 21.18 -5.69 -17.62
N ALA A 48 20.17 -4.83 -17.57
CA ALA A 48 20.35 -3.38 -17.60
C ALA A 48 21.16 -2.87 -16.39
N LYS A 49 20.82 -3.33 -15.19
CA LYS A 49 21.58 -3.06 -13.95
C LYS A 49 23.04 -3.47 -14.10
N ASN A 50 23.29 -4.70 -14.53
CA ASN A 50 24.66 -5.20 -14.67
C ASN A 50 25.45 -4.42 -15.73
N THR A 51 24.81 -4.05 -16.84
CA THR A 51 25.44 -3.30 -17.94
C THR A 51 25.82 -1.89 -17.51
N VAL A 52 24.87 -1.12 -16.97
CA VAL A 52 25.14 0.26 -16.49
C VAL A 52 26.08 0.23 -15.29
N GLY A 53 25.85 -0.70 -14.36
CA GLY A 53 26.70 -0.92 -13.19
C GLY A 53 28.16 -1.19 -13.57
N SER A 54 28.38 -1.92 -14.67
CA SER A 54 29.72 -2.15 -15.24
C SER A 54 30.34 -0.86 -15.76
N GLN A 55 29.56 -0.02 -16.46
CA GLN A 55 30.01 1.26 -17.01
C GLN A 55 30.37 2.29 -15.95
N ILE A 56 29.69 2.30 -14.79
CA ILE A 56 29.97 3.23 -13.69
C ILE A 56 31.14 2.78 -12.78
N SER A 57 31.96 1.82 -13.21
CA SER A 57 33.17 1.47 -12.46
C SER A 57 34.10 2.67 -12.29
N VAL A 58 34.48 2.97 -11.05
CA VAL A 58 35.48 3.99 -10.70
C VAL A 58 36.68 3.38 -9.93
N GLY A 59 36.78 2.04 -9.88
CA GLY A 59 37.71 1.31 -9.02
C GLY A 59 39.20 1.47 -9.34
N GLY A 60 39.56 1.99 -10.52
CA GLY A 60 40.94 2.32 -10.88
C GLY A 60 41.43 3.67 -10.38
N PHE A 61 40.52 4.58 -10.01
CA PHE A 61 40.83 6.00 -9.79
C PHE A 61 41.04 6.34 -8.30
N PHE A 62 40.60 5.48 -7.38
CA PHE A 62 40.74 5.65 -5.93
C PHE A 62 40.93 4.28 -5.27
N SER A 63 42.16 3.88 -4.94
CA SER A 63 42.46 2.65 -4.20
C SER A 63 42.48 2.84 -2.67
N ASP A 64 42.44 4.10 -2.22
CA ASP A 64 42.48 4.48 -0.80
C ASP A 64 41.14 4.18 -0.08
N LYS A 65 41.23 3.75 1.18
CA LYS A 65 40.11 3.42 2.06
C LYS A 65 39.66 4.58 2.96
N SER A 66 40.24 5.77 2.83
CA SER A 66 39.75 6.96 3.55
C SER A 66 38.26 7.22 3.32
N LEU A 67 37.55 7.68 4.37
CA LEU A 67 36.10 7.90 4.32
C LEU A 67 35.70 8.87 3.21
N LEU A 68 36.44 9.98 3.04
CA LEU A 68 36.20 10.95 1.98
C LEU A 68 36.34 10.32 0.58
N ALA A 69 37.34 9.46 0.37
CA ALA A 69 37.50 8.77 -0.91
C ALA A 69 36.35 7.76 -1.17
N VAL A 70 35.82 7.11 -0.13
CA VAL A 70 34.62 6.26 -0.23
C VAL A 70 33.41 7.09 -0.67
N GLU A 71 33.19 8.25 -0.04
CA GLU A 71 32.08 9.14 -0.36
C GLU A 71 32.18 9.71 -1.77
N ILE A 72 33.35 10.21 -2.17
CA ILE A 72 33.59 10.70 -3.54
C ILE A 72 33.30 9.60 -4.56
N ARG A 73 33.77 8.36 -4.34
CA ARG A 73 33.47 7.23 -5.24
C ARG A 73 31.98 6.95 -5.34
N ARG A 74 31.26 6.92 -4.21
CA ARG A 74 29.81 6.67 -4.18
C ARG A 74 29.04 7.75 -4.90
N SER A 75 29.33 9.02 -4.61
CA SER A 75 28.69 10.17 -5.28
C SER A 75 29.03 10.21 -6.77
N LEU A 76 30.26 9.91 -7.17
CA LEU A 76 30.62 9.88 -8.59
C LEU A 76 29.88 8.76 -9.33
N ARG A 77 29.75 7.57 -8.73
CA ARG A 77 28.92 6.48 -9.29
C ARG A 77 27.47 6.90 -9.43
N ALA A 78 26.91 7.58 -8.43
CA ALA A 78 25.55 8.11 -8.47
C ALA A 78 25.33 9.13 -9.59
N LEU A 79 26.29 10.06 -9.78
CA LEU A 79 26.27 11.02 -10.88
C LEU A 79 26.33 10.32 -12.25
N LEU A 80 27.27 9.38 -12.42
CA LEU A 80 27.41 8.63 -13.67
C LEU A 80 26.16 7.81 -13.97
N LEU A 81 25.58 7.15 -12.96
CA LEU A 81 24.33 6.41 -13.09
C LEU A 81 23.23 7.33 -13.62
N LEU A 82 23.01 8.47 -12.96
CA LEU A 82 22.00 9.45 -13.35
C LEU A 82 22.21 9.95 -14.78
N LYS A 83 23.45 10.30 -15.16
CA LYS A 83 23.76 10.81 -16.50
C LYS A 83 23.56 9.74 -17.58
N ILE A 84 23.95 8.49 -17.33
CA ILE A 84 23.75 7.39 -18.29
C ILE A 84 22.25 7.11 -18.47
N THR A 85 21.50 6.96 -17.39
CA THR A 85 20.11 6.47 -17.47
C THR A 85 19.11 7.57 -17.81
N CYS A 86 19.31 8.79 -17.30
CA CYS A 86 18.32 9.87 -17.44
C CYS A 86 18.71 10.90 -18.48
N HIS A 87 19.99 10.96 -18.86
CA HIS A 87 20.52 11.93 -19.83
C HIS A 87 21.14 11.27 -21.05
N ASN A 88 21.11 9.94 -21.15
CA ASN A 88 21.68 9.16 -22.25
C ASN A 88 23.16 9.47 -22.51
N LEU A 89 23.94 9.65 -21.44
CA LEU A 89 25.38 9.90 -21.56
C LEU A 89 26.07 8.71 -22.24
N SER A 90 26.79 8.99 -23.33
CA SER A 90 27.52 7.97 -24.10
C SER A 90 28.71 7.40 -23.33
N ARG A 91 29.24 6.27 -23.80
CA ARG A 91 30.43 5.63 -23.20
C ARG A 91 31.67 6.54 -23.20
N ASP A 92 31.85 7.33 -24.25
CA ASP A 92 32.95 8.30 -24.33
C ASP A 92 32.72 9.45 -23.34
N GLY A 93 31.47 9.93 -23.23
CA GLY A 93 31.09 10.93 -22.23
C GLY A 93 31.30 10.44 -20.79
N VAL A 94 31.02 9.16 -20.51
CA VAL A 94 31.31 8.52 -19.22
C VAL A 94 32.81 8.53 -18.93
N THR A 95 33.64 8.24 -19.94
CA THR A 95 35.10 8.21 -19.80
C THR A 95 35.66 9.61 -19.56
N ALA A 96 35.20 10.60 -20.32
CA ALA A 96 35.56 12.00 -20.15
C ALA A 96 35.15 12.53 -18.76
N LEU A 97 33.92 12.23 -18.32
CA LEU A 97 33.42 12.68 -17.02
C LEU A 97 34.20 12.05 -15.86
N LYS A 98 34.62 10.78 -15.98
CA LYS A 98 35.54 10.17 -15.01
C LYS A 98 36.88 10.90 -14.97
N GLY A 99 37.44 11.24 -16.13
CA GLY A 99 38.71 11.97 -16.25
C GLY A 99 38.71 13.33 -15.55
N ILE A 100 37.58 14.06 -15.56
CA ILE A 100 37.43 15.34 -14.83
C ILE A 100 37.66 15.16 -13.31
N TYR A 101 37.31 14.00 -12.78
CA TYR A 101 37.38 13.69 -11.36
C TYR A 101 38.53 12.76 -11.00
N ASP A 102 39.43 12.49 -11.95
CA ASP A 102 40.62 11.69 -11.72
C ASP A 102 41.65 12.45 -10.86
N GLY A 103 42.33 11.75 -9.97
CA GLY A 103 43.46 12.27 -9.17
C GLY A 103 43.16 13.31 -8.09
N ALA A 104 42.08 14.10 -8.20
CA ALA A 104 41.70 15.09 -7.20
C ALA A 104 41.10 14.41 -5.94
N ARG A 105 41.44 14.92 -4.75
CA ARG A 105 41.00 14.35 -3.45
C ARG A 105 40.73 15.43 -2.43
N TYR A 106 39.66 16.18 -2.64
CA TYR A 106 39.37 17.34 -1.79
C TYR A 106 37.88 17.44 -1.48
N PRO A 107 37.50 17.99 -0.31
CA PRO A 107 36.10 18.23 0.02
C PRO A 107 35.33 19.01 -1.06
N HIS A 108 35.99 19.95 -1.75
CA HIS A 108 35.40 20.72 -2.83
C HIS A 108 34.92 19.85 -4.00
N GLN A 109 35.55 18.71 -4.23
CA GLN A 109 35.18 17.79 -5.31
C GLN A 109 33.87 17.05 -4.99
N LEU A 110 33.69 16.61 -3.75
CA LEU A 110 32.43 16.02 -3.30
C LEU A 110 31.29 17.04 -3.41
N ILE A 111 31.54 18.30 -3.04
CA ILE A 111 30.59 19.41 -3.19
C ILE A 111 30.23 19.59 -4.66
N LYS A 112 31.23 19.62 -5.56
CA LYS A 112 31.03 19.76 -7.00
C LYS A 112 30.19 18.61 -7.58
N ILE A 113 30.55 17.36 -7.27
CA ILE A 113 29.78 16.19 -7.73
C ILE A 113 28.34 16.27 -7.25
N ASN A 114 28.11 16.59 -5.97
CA ASN A 114 26.75 16.72 -5.44
C ASN A 114 25.98 17.88 -6.11
N SER A 115 26.64 18.99 -6.43
CA SER A 115 26.01 20.07 -7.20
C SER A 115 25.59 19.61 -8.60
N GLU A 116 26.44 18.86 -9.30
CA GLU A 116 26.12 18.32 -10.63
C GLU A 116 25.01 17.27 -10.59
N ILE A 117 24.93 16.46 -9.51
CA ILE A 117 23.79 15.55 -9.29
C ILE A 117 22.51 16.38 -9.13
N LYS A 118 22.55 17.42 -8.30
CA LYS A 118 21.38 18.29 -8.06
C LYS A 118 20.87 18.91 -9.35
N GLU A 119 21.78 19.47 -10.15
CA GLU A 119 21.45 20.07 -11.44
C GLU A 119 20.89 19.05 -12.44
N ALA A 120 21.56 17.91 -12.60
CA ALA A 120 21.09 16.85 -13.50
C ALA A 120 19.71 16.31 -13.09
N SER A 121 19.38 16.34 -11.80
CA SER A 121 18.11 15.88 -11.27
C SER A 121 16.96 16.90 -11.42
N ARG A 122 17.26 18.15 -11.79
CA ARG A 122 16.28 19.22 -12.08
C ARG A 122 15.85 19.28 -13.54
N SER A 123 16.35 18.38 -14.39
CA SER A 123 16.05 18.41 -15.83
C SER A 123 14.56 18.29 -16.12
N PRO A 124 14.01 19.08 -17.07
CA PRO A 124 12.63 18.96 -17.53
C PRO A 124 12.20 17.54 -17.91
N ARG A 125 13.14 16.73 -18.42
CA ARG A 125 12.91 15.30 -18.76
C ARG A 125 12.59 14.43 -17.54
N LEU A 126 12.97 14.87 -16.34
CA LEU A 126 12.72 14.20 -15.07
C LEU A 126 11.55 14.82 -14.31
N THR A 127 11.22 16.09 -14.58
CA THR A 127 10.09 16.79 -13.95
C THR A 127 8.77 16.66 -14.71
N SER A 128 8.75 16.08 -15.91
CA SER A 128 7.53 15.93 -16.74
C SER A 128 6.69 14.68 -16.47
N ILE A 129 6.99 13.91 -15.43
CA ILE A 129 6.07 12.86 -14.96
C ILE A 129 5.26 13.51 -13.85
N GLU A 130 4.11 14.09 -14.20
CA GLU A 130 3.16 14.49 -13.16
C GLU A 130 2.91 13.27 -12.27
N PRO A 131 3.27 13.35 -10.98
CA PRO A 131 3.20 12.20 -10.10
C PRO A 131 1.76 11.75 -9.84
N VAL A 132 0.82 12.65 -10.13
CA VAL A 132 -0.60 12.55 -9.81
C VAL A 132 -1.39 13.05 -11.01
N GLU A 133 -2.28 12.19 -11.51
CA GLU A 133 -3.29 12.46 -12.52
C GLU A 133 -4.66 12.36 -11.82
N ILE A 134 -5.51 13.38 -11.95
CA ILE A 134 -6.78 13.45 -11.22
C ILE A 134 -7.91 13.58 -12.24
N SER A 135 -8.87 12.66 -12.19
CA SER A 135 -10.01 12.72 -13.11
C SER A 135 -10.93 13.92 -12.80
N PRO A 136 -11.62 14.49 -13.80
CA PRO A 136 -12.56 15.59 -13.58
C PRO A 136 -13.65 15.29 -12.53
N ALA A 137 -14.14 14.05 -12.47
CA ALA A 137 -15.15 13.62 -11.51
C ALA A 137 -14.69 13.73 -10.04
N VAL A 138 -13.39 13.60 -9.77
CA VAL A 138 -12.83 13.83 -8.43
C VAL A 138 -12.95 15.30 -8.04
N TYR A 139 -12.63 16.22 -8.96
CA TYR A 139 -12.78 17.66 -8.71
C TYR A 139 -14.24 18.08 -8.53
N GLU A 140 -15.15 17.52 -9.34
CA GLU A 140 -16.59 17.79 -9.24
C GLU A 140 -17.13 17.36 -7.87
N TYR A 141 -16.83 16.14 -7.44
CA TYR A 141 -17.26 15.66 -6.13
C TYR A 141 -16.61 16.44 -4.99
N ALA A 142 -15.29 16.64 -5.04
CA ALA A 142 -14.54 17.42 -4.05
C ALA A 142 -15.11 18.84 -3.88
N GLY A 143 -15.43 19.51 -5.00
CA GLY A 143 -16.07 20.82 -4.99
C GLY A 143 -17.46 20.80 -4.34
N GLY A 144 -18.26 19.75 -4.60
CA GLY A 144 -19.61 19.59 -4.04
C GLY A 144 -19.65 19.43 -2.52
N ILE A 145 -18.57 18.91 -1.91
CA ILE A 145 -18.45 18.74 -0.45
C ILE A 145 -17.51 19.77 0.20
N GLY A 146 -17.02 20.74 -0.58
CA GLY A 146 -16.12 21.78 -0.07
C GLY A 146 -14.71 21.28 0.30
N PHE A 147 -14.22 20.21 -0.33
CA PHE A 147 -12.88 19.66 -0.09
C PHE A 147 -11.80 20.61 -0.66
N PRO A 148 -11.02 21.31 0.19
CA PRO A 148 -10.10 22.33 -0.28
C PRO A 148 -8.88 21.71 -0.97
N HIS A 149 -8.32 22.44 -1.94
CA HIS A 149 -7.02 22.15 -2.55
C HIS A 149 -6.81 20.70 -3.02
N THR A 150 -7.83 20.09 -3.65
CA THR A 150 -7.89 18.66 -4.02
C THR A 150 -6.56 18.07 -4.52
N ARG A 151 -5.90 18.75 -5.47
CA ARG A 151 -4.62 18.28 -6.01
C ARG A 151 -3.52 18.20 -4.95
N GLN A 152 -3.35 19.28 -4.19
CA GLN A 152 -2.33 19.38 -3.15
C GLN A 152 -2.54 18.28 -2.10
N THR A 153 -3.78 18.10 -1.63
CA THR A 153 -4.12 17.08 -0.64
C THR A 153 -3.82 15.66 -1.13
N LEU A 154 -4.13 15.34 -2.39
CA LEU A 154 -3.84 14.03 -2.97
C LEU A 154 -2.34 13.81 -3.21
N GLU A 155 -1.60 14.87 -3.55
CA GLU A 155 -0.14 14.83 -3.66
C GLU A 155 0.52 14.62 -2.30
N ASP A 156 0.06 15.31 -1.26
CA ASP A 156 0.53 15.15 0.12
C ASP A 156 0.19 13.77 0.70
N GLY A 157 -1.02 13.27 0.41
CA GLY A 157 -1.41 11.90 0.71
C GLY A 157 -0.50 10.87 0.06
N ARG A 158 -0.16 11.03 -1.24
CA ARG A 158 0.81 10.17 -1.93
C ARG A 158 2.18 10.22 -1.25
N ASN A 159 2.67 11.42 -0.94
CA ASN A 159 3.99 11.62 -0.34
C ASN A 159 4.07 10.97 1.06
N SER A 160 3.02 11.15 1.87
CA SER A 160 2.86 10.50 3.18
C SER A 160 2.76 8.98 3.03
N GLY A 161 2.03 8.48 2.04
CA GLY A 161 1.96 7.07 1.66
C GLY A 161 3.34 6.45 1.41
N ASN A 162 4.15 7.13 0.59
CA ASN A 162 5.51 6.71 0.31
C ASN A 162 6.42 6.75 1.55
N GLN A 163 6.23 7.73 2.45
CA GLN A 163 6.96 7.79 3.72
C GLN A 163 6.60 6.59 4.61
N MET A 164 5.31 6.34 4.86
CA MET A 164 4.84 5.21 5.67
C MET A 164 5.36 3.87 5.16
N LEU A 165 5.28 3.63 3.85
CA LEU A 165 5.76 2.38 3.25
C LEU A 165 7.26 2.16 3.45
N ARG A 166 8.06 3.24 3.44
CA ARG A 166 9.51 3.15 3.72
C ARG A 166 9.78 2.84 5.17
N GLU A 167 9.07 3.48 6.09
CA GLU A 167 9.21 3.23 7.52
C GLU A 167 8.76 1.82 7.88
N ALA A 168 7.62 1.37 7.35
CA ALA A 168 7.15 0.00 7.47
C ALA A 168 8.15 -1.02 6.90
N HIS A 169 8.70 -0.78 5.71
CA HIS A 169 9.73 -1.65 5.14
C HIS A 169 11.03 -1.66 5.95
N ALA A 170 11.46 -0.51 6.48
CA ALA A 170 12.64 -0.41 7.34
C ALA A 170 12.42 -1.17 8.66
N TYR A 171 11.23 -1.03 9.25
CA TYR A 171 10.81 -1.78 10.44
C TYR A 171 10.86 -3.29 10.18
N MET A 172 10.32 -3.77 9.05
CA MET A 172 10.34 -5.20 8.69
C MET A 172 11.76 -5.77 8.53
N LYS A 173 12.75 -4.92 8.22
CA LYS A 173 14.17 -5.29 8.12
C LYS A 173 14.96 -5.13 9.39
N SER A 174 14.39 -4.48 10.42
CA SER A 174 15.10 -4.23 11.66
C SER A 174 15.34 -5.56 12.42
N PRO A 175 16.55 -5.78 12.98
CA PRO A 175 16.82 -6.92 13.84
C PRO A 175 16.14 -6.81 15.22
N SER A 176 15.53 -5.67 15.56
CA SER A 176 14.95 -5.43 16.89
C SER A 176 13.65 -6.20 17.14
N ARG A 177 13.56 -6.76 18.35
CA ARG A 177 12.47 -7.60 18.90
C ARG A 177 11.12 -6.90 19.11
N GLU A 178 10.91 -5.67 18.63
CA GLU A 178 9.62 -4.99 18.75
C GLU A 178 8.63 -5.53 17.72
N LYS A 179 8.22 -6.79 17.90
CA LYS A 179 7.26 -7.53 17.06
C LYS A 179 5.80 -7.10 17.30
N LEU A 180 5.56 -6.16 18.23
CA LEU A 180 4.22 -5.80 18.69
C LEU A 180 3.37 -5.16 17.59
N LEU A 181 3.95 -4.27 16.78
CA LEU A 181 3.23 -3.63 15.68
C LEU A 181 2.88 -4.65 14.60
N TYR A 182 3.82 -5.51 14.19
CA TYR A 182 3.53 -6.58 13.24
C TYR A 182 2.40 -7.49 13.76
N THR A 183 2.53 -7.97 15.01
CA THR A 183 1.59 -8.96 15.53
C THR A 183 0.18 -8.44 15.71
N ARG A 184 0.04 -7.13 15.89
CA ARG A 184 -1.26 -6.47 15.85
C ARG A 184 -1.98 -6.66 14.52
N TRP A 185 -1.25 -6.58 13.41
CA TRP A 185 -1.87 -6.52 12.08
C TRP A 185 -1.75 -7.81 11.27
N PHE A 186 -0.85 -8.72 11.61
CA PHE A 186 -0.64 -9.95 10.83
C PHE A 186 -0.51 -11.23 11.68
N GLY A 187 -0.67 -11.12 13.00
CA GLY A 187 -0.62 -12.26 13.92
C GLY A 187 0.81 -12.66 14.28
N ASP A 188 1.03 -13.93 14.60
CA ASP A 188 2.36 -14.37 15.05
C ASP A 188 3.43 -14.12 13.97
N PHE A 189 4.51 -13.44 14.37
CA PHE A 189 5.62 -13.03 13.52
C PHE A 189 6.36 -14.21 12.89
N ASP A 190 6.39 -15.35 13.58
CA ASP A 190 7.08 -16.55 13.14
C ASP A 190 6.12 -17.58 12.52
N ALA A 191 4.83 -17.24 12.36
CA ALA A 191 3.86 -18.09 11.69
C ALA A 191 4.24 -18.39 10.24
N THR A 192 3.93 -19.61 9.81
CA THR A 192 4.17 -20.10 8.45
C THR A 192 2.88 -20.55 7.79
N PHE A 193 2.72 -20.21 6.52
CA PHE A 193 1.63 -20.68 5.67
C PHE A 193 2.22 -21.18 4.35
N ASN A 194 1.84 -22.39 3.92
CA ASN A 194 2.38 -23.05 2.72
C ASN A 194 3.92 -23.07 2.66
N GLY A 195 4.58 -23.29 3.80
CA GLY A 195 6.04 -23.37 3.90
C GLY A 195 6.79 -22.03 3.82
N LYS A 196 6.08 -20.90 3.72
CA LYS A 196 6.67 -19.55 3.73
C LYS A 196 6.32 -18.84 5.04
N LYS A 197 7.26 -18.07 5.60
CA LYS A 197 6.95 -17.25 6.78
C LYS A 197 6.05 -16.09 6.38
N ASN A 198 5.01 -15.87 7.16
CA ASN A 198 4.05 -14.80 6.94
C ASN A 198 4.73 -13.43 6.82
N ARG A 199 5.73 -13.17 7.66
CA ARG A 199 6.52 -11.93 7.62
C ARG A 199 7.25 -11.69 6.30
N GLU A 200 7.75 -12.75 5.66
CA GLU A 200 8.48 -12.65 4.39
C GLU A 200 7.52 -12.29 3.25
N THR A 201 6.28 -12.76 3.32
CA THR A 201 5.21 -12.34 2.39
C THR A 201 4.83 -10.88 2.63
N VAL A 202 4.65 -10.47 3.88
CA VAL A 202 4.32 -9.07 4.22
C VAL A 202 5.44 -8.12 3.79
N GLU A 203 6.71 -8.44 4.10
CA GLU A 203 7.87 -7.64 3.68
C GLU A 203 7.94 -7.53 2.15
N ASP A 204 7.80 -8.64 1.43
CA ASP A 204 7.82 -8.65 -0.03
C ASP A 204 6.69 -7.80 -0.62
N ASN A 205 5.49 -7.88 -0.06
CA ASN A 205 4.35 -7.10 -0.48
C ASN A 205 4.57 -5.60 -0.26
N ILE A 206 5.03 -5.19 0.93
CA ILE A 206 5.36 -3.79 1.21
C ILE A 206 6.46 -3.30 0.27
N ARG A 207 7.50 -4.10 0.02
CA ARG A 207 8.58 -3.76 -0.92
C ARG A 207 8.06 -3.54 -2.34
N LYS A 208 7.14 -4.39 -2.83
CA LYS A 208 6.50 -4.25 -4.14
C LYS A 208 5.68 -2.96 -4.22
N VAL A 209 4.84 -2.69 -3.22
CA VAL A 209 4.01 -1.47 -3.16
C VAL A 209 4.90 -0.22 -3.09
N MET A 210 5.91 -0.20 -2.22
CA MET A 210 6.89 0.89 -2.13
C MET A 210 7.62 1.13 -3.47
N GLY A 211 8.03 0.06 -4.16
CA GLY A 211 8.67 0.16 -5.48
C GLY A 211 7.75 0.77 -6.54
N ALA A 212 6.46 0.44 -6.50
CA ALA A 212 5.46 1.02 -7.38
C ALA A 212 5.24 2.51 -7.14
N TYR A 213 5.13 2.96 -5.88
CA TYR A 213 5.01 4.38 -5.53
C TYR A 213 6.15 5.24 -6.09
N ALA A 214 7.35 4.66 -6.15
CA ALA A 214 8.54 5.34 -6.65
C ALA A 214 8.64 5.37 -8.18
N THR A 215 7.95 4.47 -8.90
CA THR A 215 8.10 4.27 -10.35
C THR A 215 6.86 4.62 -11.17
N LYS A 216 5.67 4.57 -10.57
CA LYS A 216 4.39 4.73 -11.27
C LYS A 216 3.73 6.07 -10.89
N ARG A 217 2.89 6.58 -11.80
CA ARG A 217 2.00 7.72 -11.52
C ARG A 217 0.82 7.27 -10.67
N MET A 218 0.24 8.15 -9.86
CA MET A 218 -1.05 7.89 -9.22
C MET A 218 -2.16 8.46 -10.09
N MET A 219 -3.14 7.64 -10.45
CA MET A 219 -4.34 8.08 -11.16
C MET A 219 -5.52 8.05 -10.19
N PHE A 220 -6.01 9.20 -9.78
CA PHE A 220 -7.18 9.31 -8.90
C PHE A 220 -8.45 9.35 -9.72
N THR A 221 -9.35 8.41 -9.45
CA THR A 221 -10.69 8.37 -10.03
C THR A 221 -11.73 8.47 -8.95
N PHE A 222 -12.93 8.95 -9.29
CA PHE A 222 -14.07 8.95 -8.38
C PHE A 222 -15.09 7.93 -8.88
N THR A 223 -15.58 7.09 -7.97
CA THR A 223 -16.71 6.19 -8.25
C THR A 223 -17.81 6.46 -7.23
N ARG A 224 -18.93 6.98 -7.72
CA ARG A 224 -20.13 7.16 -6.89
C ARG A 224 -20.65 5.79 -6.47
N ARG A 225 -21.02 5.65 -5.19
CA ARG A 225 -21.54 4.39 -4.67
C ARG A 225 -22.82 4.00 -5.42
N MET A 226 -22.85 2.78 -5.97
CA MET A 226 -24.07 2.18 -6.53
C MET A 226 -24.48 0.97 -5.68
N GLY A 227 -25.28 1.21 -4.63
CA GLY A 227 -25.74 0.15 -3.73
C GLY A 227 -24.69 -0.32 -2.73
N ASP A 228 -24.53 -1.63 -2.55
CA ASP A 228 -23.59 -2.23 -1.56
C ASP A 228 -22.15 -2.39 -2.08
N VAL A 229 -21.88 -1.97 -3.33
CA VAL A 229 -20.56 -2.10 -3.94
C VAL A 229 -19.63 -1.02 -3.40
N ILE A 230 -18.65 -1.44 -2.59
CA ILE A 230 -17.48 -0.64 -2.24
C ILE A 230 -16.56 -0.68 -3.46
N ALA A 231 -16.27 0.47 -4.04
CA ALA A 231 -15.57 0.56 -5.30
C ALA A 231 -14.05 0.42 -5.09
N THR A 232 -13.57 -0.78 -4.78
CA THR A 232 -12.13 -1.06 -4.71
C THR A 232 -11.54 -1.27 -6.11
N ALA A 233 -10.27 -0.90 -6.28
CA ALA A 233 -9.55 -1.13 -7.52
C ALA A 233 -9.52 -2.63 -7.86
N ALA A 234 -9.63 -2.95 -9.15
CA ALA A 234 -9.61 -4.33 -9.62
C ALA A 234 -8.32 -5.03 -9.18
N GLN A 235 -8.49 -6.20 -8.55
CA GLN A 235 -7.42 -7.13 -8.22
C GLN A 235 -6.70 -7.59 -9.49
N GLN A 236 -5.37 -7.65 -9.43
CA GLN A 236 -4.53 -8.16 -10.52
C GLN A 236 -3.20 -8.66 -9.94
N SER A 237 -2.55 -9.56 -10.68
CA SER A 237 -1.22 -10.05 -10.30
C SER A 237 -0.15 -8.95 -10.37
N TYR A 238 0.95 -9.10 -9.62
CA TYR A 238 2.06 -8.15 -9.67
C TYR A 238 2.67 -8.04 -11.08
N GLU A 239 2.74 -9.17 -11.80
CA GLU A 239 3.25 -9.25 -13.16
C GLU A 239 2.37 -8.48 -14.16
N GLU A 240 1.05 -8.50 -13.96
CA GLU A 240 0.11 -7.68 -14.74
C GLU A 240 0.23 -6.20 -14.37
N PHE A 241 0.31 -5.89 -13.07
CA PHE A 241 0.52 -4.54 -12.59
C PHE A 241 1.82 -3.92 -13.15
N CYS A 242 2.90 -4.69 -13.26
CA CYS A 242 4.18 -4.20 -13.79
C CYS A 242 4.04 -3.60 -15.20
N LYS A 243 3.07 -4.07 -16.00
CA LYS A 243 2.76 -3.58 -17.34
C LYS A 243 2.01 -2.24 -17.33
N GLN A 244 1.39 -1.87 -16.21
CA GLN A 244 0.68 -0.60 -16.05
C GLN A 244 1.64 0.56 -15.85
N ASN A 245 1.23 1.77 -16.27
CA ASN A 245 2.04 3.00 -16.07
C ASN A 245 1.62 3.81 -14.84
N TYR A 246 0.53 3.40 -14.17
CA TYR A 246 -0.04 4.10 -13.04
C TYR A 246 -0.62 3.13 -12.01
N ILE A 247 -0.81 3.62 -10.78
CA ILE A 247 -1.60 3.01 -9.71
C ILE A 247 -2.94 3.74 -9.71
N LYS A 248 -4.04 3.01 -9.85
CA LYS A 248 -5.38 3.61 -9.86
C LYS A 248 -5.90 3.74 -8.44
N VAL A 249 -6.10 4.95 -7.93
CA VAL A 249 -6.69 5.15 -6.60
C VAL A 249 -8.15 5.53 -6.80
N ASN A 250 -9.06 4.66 -6.39
CA ASN A 250 -10.48 4.94 -6.49
C ASN A 250 -10.99 5.60 -5.22
N LEU A 251 -11.29 6.90 -5.30
CA LEU A 251 -11.87 7.65 -4.21
C LEU A 251 -13.40 7.41 -4.23
N ALA A 252 -13.89 6.55 -3.35
CA ALA A 252 -15.31 6.48 -2.97
C ALA A 252 -15.70 7.66 -2.06
N GLU A 253 -17.02 7.87 -1.90
CA GLU A 253 -17.62 8.96 -1.11
C GLU A 253 -17.07 9.05 0.33
N TYR A 254 -16.72 7.91 0.95
CA TYR A 254 -16.20 7.84 2.33
C TYR A 254 -14.74 8.28 2.50
N PHE A 255 -14.00 8.55 1.41
CA PHE A 255 -12.57 8.85 1.46
C PHE A 255 -12.22 10.34 1.44
N PHE A 256 -13.22 11.24 1.31
CA PHE A 256 -13.00 12.68 1.31
C PHE A 256 -13.11 13.44 2.66
N PRO A 257 -13.57 12.90 3.82
CA PRO A 257 -13.69 13.71 5.04
C PRO A 257 -12.41 13.87 5.89
N GLY A 258 -11.25 13.33 5.45
CA GLY A 258 -10.01 13.34 6.24
C GLY A 258 -8.86 14.06 5.53
N THR A 259 -8.86 15.40 5.50
CA THR A 259 -7.80 16.18 4.82
C THR A 259 -6.51 16.27 5.60
N ASP A 260 -6.54 16.27 6.93
CA ASP A 260 -5.37 16.69 7.75
C ASP A 260 -5.12 15.83 9.01
N SER A 261 -5.84 14.72 9.18
CA SER A 261 -5.81 13.92 10.41
C SER A 261 -5.50 12.45 10.15
N HIS A 262 -4.86 11.82 11.13
CA HIS A 262 -4.71 10.37 11.22
C HIS A 262 -6.07 9.68 11.12
N SER A 263 -6.04 8.38 10.86
CA SER A 263 -7.24 7.58 11.04
C SER A 263 -7.61 7.57 12.54
N ASP A 264 -8.63 8.34 12.94
CA ASP A 264 -9.17 8.36 14.30
C ASP A 264 -10.04 7.12 14.54
N GLN A 265 -9.46 5.93 14.32
CA GLN A 265 -10.17 4.67 14.45
C GLN A 265 -10.23 4.23 15.90
N LEU A 266 -11.43 3.82 16.31
CA LEU A 266 -11.70 3.27 17.63
C LEU A 266 -10.88 2.00 17.84
N PHE A 267 -10.34 1.83 19.05
CA PHE A 267 -9.86 0.54 19.54
C PHE A 267 -10.68 0.20 20.79
N TYR A 268 -11.43 -0.89 20.73
CA TYR A 268 -12.08 -1.46 21.91
C TYR A 268 -11.08 -2.34 22.69
N ASP A 269 -11.43 -2.75 23.90
CA ASP A 269 -10.67 -3.82 24.55
C ASP A 269 -10.68 -5.07 23.65
N ALA A 270 -9.48 -5.59 23.42
CA ALA A 270 -9.23 -6.68 22.49
C ALA A 270 -10.01 -7.96 22.81
N LYS A 271 -10.29 -8.24 24.10
CA LYS A 271 -11.03 -9.44 24.51
C LYS A 271 -12.53 -9.21 24.44
N GLU A 272 -13.00 -8.05 24.89
CA GLU A 272 -14.42 -7.68 24.84
C GLU A 272 -14.92 -7.62 23.40
N TYR A 273 -14.18 -6.93 22.52
CA TYR A 273 -14.51 -6.86 21.11
C TYR A 273 -14.51 -8.24 20.45
N ALA A 274 -13.51 -9.07 20.75
CA ALA A 274 -13.43 -10.40 20.16
C ALA A 274 -14.63 -11.28 20.55
N ALA A 275 -15.05 -11.26 21.81
CA ALA A 275 -16.23 -11.99 22.26
C ALA A 275 -17.52 -11.48 21.61
N TYR A 276 -17.68 -10.16 21.51
CA TYR A 276 -18.78 -9.52 20.78
C TYR A 276 -18.80 -9.94 19.30
N PHE A 277 -17.65 -9.87 18.63
CA PHE A 277 -17.54 -10.10 17.20
C PHE A 277 -17.69 -11.58 16.85
N ASP A 278 -17.14 -12.49 17.65
CA ASP A 278 -17.37 -13.93 17.53
C ASP A 278 -18.87 -14.25 17.60
N ARG A 279 -19.61 -13.64 18.54
CA ARG A 279 -21.08 -13.79 18.62
C ARG A 279 -21.79 -13.18 17.41
N HIS A 280 -21.37 -11.99 16.97
CA HIS A 280 -21.93 -11.32 15.80
C HIS A 280 -21.81 -12.19 14.54
N LEU A 281 -20.64 -12.78 14.29
CA LEU A 281 -20.43 -13.64 13.14
C LEU A 281 -21.27 -14.93 13.21
N LYS A 282 -21.47 -15.50 14.41
CA LYS A 282 -22.35 -16.67 14.61
C LYS A 282 -23.80 -16.35 14.24
N ILE A 283 -24.36 -15.27 14.80
CA ILE A 283 -25.74 -14.83 14.50
C ILE A 283 -25.89 -14.49 13.01
N LYS A 284 -24.90 -13.81 12.41
CA LYS A 284 -24.91 -13.46 10.99
C LYS A 284 -24.88 -14.71 10.09
N ALA A 285 -24.07 -15.71 10.42
CA ALA A 285 -24.00 -16.97 9.68
C ALA A 285 -25.33 -17.72 9.73
N GLU A 286 -25.96 -17.81 10.91
CA GLU A 286 -27.29 -18.42 11.07
C GLU A 286 -28.34 -17.67 10.25
N LYS A 287 -28.36 -16.34 10.35
CA LYS A 287 -29.29 -15.49 9.57
C LYS A 287 -29.13 -15.73 8.08
N ASN A 288 -27.90 -15.70 7.56
CA ASN A 288 -27.63 -15.93 6.14
C ASN A 288 -28.07 -17.32 5.69
N SER A 289 -27.80 -18.35 6.50
CA SER A 289 -28.21 -19.73 6.22
C SER A 289 -29.74 -19.83 6.12
N LYS A 290 -30.48 -19.35 7.11
CA LYS A 290 -31.95 -19.34 7.10
C LYS A 290 -32.50 -18.52 5.93
N PHE A 291 -31.93 -17.34 5.68
CA PHE A 291 -32.34 -16.45 4.60
C PHE A 291 -32.20 -17.10 3.23
N LEU A 292 -31.05 -17.73 2.97
CA LEU A 292 -30.79 -18.47 1.74
C LEU A 292 -31.70 -19.70 1.61
N ASN A 293 -31.95 -20.45 2.69
CA ASN A 293 -32.86 -21.59 2.66
C ASN A 293 -34.29 -21.18 2.27
N ILE A 294 -34.79 -20.05 2.79
CA ILE A 294 -36.08 -19.51 2.38
C ILE A 294 -36.05 -19.13 0.90
N ILE A 295 -35.03 -18.39 0.44
CA ILE A 295 -34.91 -18.01 -0.97
C ILE A 295 -34.87 -19.25 -1.86
N CYS A 296 -34.03 -20.24 -1.58
CA CYS A 296 -33.92 -21.47 -2.37
C CYS A 296 -35.24 -22.25 -2.41
N ARG A 297 -35.97 -22.31 -1.29
CA ARG A 297 -37.29 -22.96 -1.23
C ARG A 297 -38.33 -22.25 -2.09
N GLU A 298 -38.40 -20.92 -2.01
CA GLU A 298 -39.33 -20.11 -2.82
C GLU A 298 -38.92 -20.03 -4.29
N MET A 299 -37.62 -20.18 -4.57
CA MET A 299 -37.05 -20.19 -5.91
C MET A 299 -37.07 -21.58 -6.56
N ASN A 300 -37.64 -22.59 -5.91
CA ASN A 300 -37.67 -23.96 -6.44
C ASN A 300 -38.76 -24.08 -7.52
N GLY A 301 -38.35 -24.16 -8.79
CA GLY A 301 -39.26 -24.32 -9.92
C GLY A 301 -38.63 -23.96 -11.26
N TYR A 302 -39.38 -24.19 -12.34
CA TYR A 302 -39.01 -23.77 -13.69
C TYR A 302 -39.58 -22.38 -13.99
N TYR A 303 -38.74 -21.47 -14.52
CA TYR A 303 -39.15 -20.12 -14.91
C TYR A 303 -39.24 -19.99 -16.42
N SER A 304 -40.34 -19.42 -16.91
CA SER A 304 -40.57 -19.26 -18.35
C SER A 304 -39.71 -18.16 -18.98
N SER A 305 -39.14 -17.27 -18.16
CA SER A 305 -38.29 -16.16 -18.59
C SER A 305 -37.43 -15.59 -17.47
N TYR A 306 -36.35 -14.88 -17.83
CA TYR A 306 -35.49 -14.16 -16.89
C TYR A 306 -36.22 -13.05 -16.11
N SER A 307 -37.20 -12.38 -16.74
CA SER A 307 -38.00 -11.35 -16.06
C SER A 307 -38.88 -11.95 -14.96
N GLU A 308 -39.44 -13.14 -15.19
CA GLU A 308 -40.20 -13.90 -14.21
C GLU A 308 -39.32 -14.37 -13.05
N GLU A 309 -38.16 -14.96 -13.33
CA GLU A 309 -37.17 -15.36 -12.33
C GLU A 309 -36.78 -14.18 -11.43
N ARG A 310 -36.47 -13.01 -12.02
CA ARG A 310 -36.10 -11.80 -11.27
C ARG A 310 -37.24 -11.29 -10.39
N ARG A 311 -38.49 -11.35 -10.86
CA ARG A 311 -39.67 -10.99 -10.06
C ARG A 311 -39.83 -11.94 -8.89
N LYS A 312 -39.74 -13.25 -9.13
CA LYS A 312 -39.84 -14.30 -8.11
C LYS A 312 -38.73 -14.20 -7.07
N PHE A 313 -37.51 -13.89 -7.49
CA PHE A 313 -36.41 -13.65 -6.57
C PHE A 313 -36.68 -12.44 -5.64
N LYS A 314 -37.27 -11.35 -6.16
CA LYS A 314 -37.67 -10.21 -5.33
C LYS A 314 -38.76 -10.59 -4.32
N GLU A 315 -39.75 -11.38 -4.73
CA GLU A 315 -40.81 -11.89 -3.85
C GLU A 315 -40.24 -12.81 -2.76
N ALA A 316 -39.38 -13.76 -3.13
CA ALA A 316 -38.68 -14.64 -2.21
C ALA A 316 -37.85 -13.86 -1.19
N LYS A 317 -37.11 -12.83 -1.65
CA LYS A 317 -36.33 -11.93 -0.80
C LYS A 317 -37.22 -11.15 0.18
N ALA A 318 -38.38 -10.66 -0.28
CA ALA A 318 -39.33 -9.97 0.58
C ALA A 318 -39.93 -10.90 1.64
N LYS A 319 -40.26 -12.14 1.25
CA LYS A 319 -40.77 -13.17 2.17
C LYS A 319 -39.73 -13.54 3.23
N ALA A 320 -38.48 -13.77 2.81
CA ALA A 320 -37.38 -14.07 3.72
C ALA A 320 -37.15 -12.93 4.73
N LYS A 321 -37.26 -11.66 4.31
CA LYS A 321 -37.15 -10.50 5.22
C LYS A 321 -38.30 -10.39 6.22
N ALA A 322 -39.48 -10.89 5.87
CA ALA A 322 -40.66 -10.87 6.74
C ALA A 322 -40.77 -12.11 7.64
N ASP A 323 -39.84 -13.06 7.52
CA ASP A 323 -39.84 -14.29 8.30
C ASP A 323 -39.53 -14.00 9.78
N PRO A 324 -40.36 -14.48 10.73
CA PRO A 324 -40.16 -14.22 12.16
C PRO A 324 -38.79 -14.62 12.70
N ASP A 325 -38.19 -15.71 12.20
CA ASP A 325 -36.86 -16.15 12.65
C ASP A 325 -35.78 -15.16 12.17
N ILE A 326 -35.91 -14.63 10.96
CA ILE A 326 -34.99 -13.61 10.43
C ILE A 326 -35.11 -12.32 11.23
N ILE A 327 -36.33 -11.87 11.54
CA ILE A 327 -36.57 -10.69 12.37
C ILE A 327 -35.96 -10.89 13.76
N LYS A 328 -36.16 -12.06 14.36
CA LYS A 328 -35.57 -12.42 15.67
C LYS A 328 -34.04 -12.33 15.63
N LEU A 329 -33.39 -12.92 14.63
CA LEU A 329 -31.94 -12.85 14.49
C LEU A 329 -31.45 -11.42 14.24
N GLU A 330 -32.22 -10.58 13.54
CA GLU A 330 -31.90 -9.16 13.40
C GLU A 330 -32.01 -8.40 14.73
N THR A 331 -33.00 -8.73 15.57
CA THR A 331 -33.09 -8.23 16.94
C THR A 331 -31.91 -8.68 17.79
N GLU A 332 -31.54 -9.97 17.75
CA GLU A 332 -30.39 -10.50 18.48
C GLU A 332 -29.06 -9.86 18.02
N MET A 333 -28.90 -9.59 16.72
CA MET A 333 -27.76 -8.83 16.19
C MET A 333 -27.72 -7.40 16.75
N HIS A 334 -28.87 -6.74 16.82
CA HIS A 334 -28.99 -5.39 17.36
C HIS A 334 -28.69 -5.37 18.87
N GLU A 335 -29.25 -6.30 19.65
CA GLU A 335 -28.96 -6.44 21.07
C GLU A 335 -27.47 -6.71 21.32
N ASN A 336 -26.85 -7.58 20.52
CA ASN A 336 -25.41 -7.83 20.60
C ASN A 336 -24.60 -6.55 20.32
N TRP A 337 -25.01 -5.72 19.34
CA TRP A 337 -24.36 -4.43 19.07
C TRP A 337 -24.42 -3.50 20.29
N MET A 338 -25.55 -3.49 21.01
CA MET A 338 -25.72 -2.67 22.21
C MET A 338 -24.87 -3.13 23.40
N LEU A 339 -24.35 -4.37 23.39
CA LEU A 339 -23.42 -4.86 24.41
C LEU A 339 -21.99 -4.32 24.25
N LEU A 340 -21.65 -3.76 23.08
CA LEU A 340 -20.36 -3.15 22.86
C LEU A 340 -20.38 -1.73 23.46
N PRO A 341 -19.63 -1.44 24.53
CA PRO A 341 -19.68 -0.14 25.19
C PRO A 341 -19.26 0.95 24.20
N LEU A 342 -20.16 1.87 23.86
CA LEU A 342 -19.80 2.99 22.99
C LEU A 342 -18.65 3.76 23.64
N PRO A 343 -17.46 3.85 23.01
CA PRO A 343 -16.39 4.66 23.56
C PRO A 343 -16.90 6.11 23.71
N PRO A 344 -16.43 6.88 24.70
CA PRO A 344 -16.90 8.24 24.98
C PRO A 344 -16.82 9.22 23.79
N TRP A 345 -16.09 8.84 22.73
CA TRP A 345 -15.89 9.59 21.49
C TRP A 345 -16.51 8.92 20.25
N ALA A 346 -17.40 7.93 20.41
CA ALA A 346 -18.07 7.21 19.32
C ALA A 346 -18.91 8.11 18.39
N GLU A 347 -19.22 9.35 18.81
CA GLU A 347 -19.86 10.37 17.98
C GLU A 347 -18.91 11.02 16.95
N ARG A 348 -17.60 10.75 17.00
CA ARG A 348 -16.64 11.25 16.01
C ARG A 348 -16.77 10.45 14.71
N GLU A 349 -16.93 11.15 13.59
CA GLU A 349 -16.85 10.54 12.26
C GLU A 349 -15.53 9.76 12.12
N ARG A 350 -15.62 8.50 11.71
CA ARG A 350 -14.44 7.68 11.41
C ARG A 350 -13.73 8.29 10.21
N LYS A 351 -12.54 8.86 10.43
CA LYS A 351 -11.70 9.38 9.35
C LYS A 351 -10.67 8.34 8.96
N ILE A 352 -10.41 8.20 7.67
CA ILE A 352 -9.28 7.43 7.14
C ILE A 352 -8.37 8.45 6.49
N SER A 353 -7.06 8.34 6.71
CA SER A 353 -6.12 9.28 6.11
C SER A 353 -6.08 9.07 4.58
N VAL A 354 -5.95 10.15 3.80
CA VAL A 354 -5.76 10.03 2.34
C VAL A 354 -4.60 9.10 2.00
N ALA A 355 -3.52 9.18 2.77
CA ALA A 355 -2.36 8.32 2.62
C ALA A 355 -2.70 6.84 2.81
N GLY A 356 -3.51 6.52 3.83
CA GLY A 356 -4.02 5.19 4.09
C GLY A 356 -4.91 4.67 2.98
N VAL A 357 -5.83 5.49 2.45
CA VAL A 357 -6.67 5.11 1.29
C VAL A 357 -5.81 4.73 0.09
N ILE A 358 -4.80 5.54 -0.22
CA ILE A 358 -3.89 5.25 -1.34
C ILE A 358 -3.15 3.93 -1.10
N VAL A 359 -2.66 3.66 0.12
CA VAL A 359 -1.98 2.39 0.44
C VAL A 359 -2.94 1.21 0.28
N HIS A 360 -4.16 1.31 0.79
CA HIS A 360 -5.21 0.29 0.66
C HIS A 360 -5.49 -0.05 -0.81
N GLU A 361 -5.80 0.96 -1.64
CA GLU A 361 -6.06 0.78 -3.08
C GLU A 361 -4.85 0.25 -3.85
N ALA A 362 -3.64 0.70 -3.46
CA ALA A 362 -2.40 0.23 -4.07
C ALA A 362 -2.14 -1.24 -3.73
N THR A 363 -2.45 -1.69 -2.51
CA THR A 363 -2.25 -3.08 -2.11
C THR A 363 -3.13 -4.04 -2.92
N HIS A 364 -4.39 -3.69 -3.20
CA HIS A 364 -5.25 -4.50 -4.08
C HIS A 364 -4.63 -4.73 -5.46
N GLN A 365 -4.10 -3.67 -6.07
CA GLN A 365 -3.61 -3.74 -7.45
C GLN A 365 -2.21 -4.34 -7.60
N ILE A 366 -1.36 -4.19 -6.59
CA ILE A 366 0.06 -4.51 -6.73
C ILE A 366 0.36 -5.89 -6.16
N VAL A 367 -0.31 -6.27 -5.08
CA VAL A 367 -0.02 -7.50 -4.34
C VAL A 367 -1.26 -8.37 -4.17
N ASP A 368 -2.29 -8.12 -4.96
CA ASP A 368 -3.50 -8.95 -5.08
C ASP A 368 -4.20 -9.19 -3.73
N THR A 369 -4.23 -8.16 -2.87
CA THR A 369 -5.04 -8.22 -1.65
C THR A 369 -6.52 -8.02 -1.95
N THR A 370 -7.36 -8.41 -1.00
CA THR A 370 -8.82 -8.35 -1.07
C THR A 370 -9.39 -7.56 0.10
N ASP A 371 -10.66 -7.15 0.01
CA ASP A 371 -11.44 -6.76 1.17
C ASP A 371 -11.97 -8.03 1.82
N VAL A 372 -11.15 -8.61 2.70
CA VAL A 372 -11.48 -9.91 3.28
C VAL A 372 -12.83 -9.82 3.96
N SER A 373 -13.71 -10.74 3.61
CA SER A 373 -15.02 -10.89 4.22
C SER A 373 -15.11 -12.27 4.84
N VAL A 374 -15.55 -12.36 6.09
CA VAL A 374 -15.53 -13.62 6.85
C VAL A 374 -16.90 -14.03 7.36
N LEU A 375 -17.10 -15.34 7.52
CA LEU A 375 -18.22 -15.95 8.25
C LEU A 375 -17.68 -17.06 9.15
N MET A 376 -18.46 -17.40 10.19
CA MET A 376 -18.24 -18.61 10.97
C MET A 376 -18.93 -19.79 10.29
N ARG A 377 -18.24 -20.93 10.15
CA ARG A 377 -18.79 -22.11 9.50
C ARG A 377 -19.46 -23.05 10.52
N GLY A 378 -20.80 -23.04 10.56
CA GLY A 378 -21.63 -24.14 11.10
C GLY A 378 -21.54 -24.41 12.61
N GLU A 379 -22.53 -25.13 13.13
CA GLU A 379 -22.70 -25.44 14.55
C GLU A 379 -21.59 -26.40 15.06
N GLY A 380 -20.59 -25.84 15.75
CA GLY A 380 -19.64 -26.62 16.57
C GLY A 380 -18.16 -26.42 16.24
N GLU A 381 -17.81 -25.92 15.05
CA GLU A 381 -16.42 -25.65 14.67
C GLU A 381 -16.19 -24.13 14.57
N GLU A 382 -15.26 -23.60 15.36
CA GLU A 382 -14.86 -22.18 15.30
C GLU A 382 -13.95 -21.89 14.10
N GLU A 383 -14.31 -22.38 12.92
CA GLU A 383 -13.57 -22.16 11.69
C GLU A 383 -14.04 -20.86 11.01
N VAL A 384 -13.12 -19.91 10.86
CA VAL A 384 -13.32 -18.66 10.12
C VAL A 384 -13.06 -18.90 8.65
N VAL A 385 -14.08 -18.71 7.81
CA VAL A 385 -13.98 -18.96 6.36
C VAL A 385 -14.14 -17.66 5.58
N TYR A 386 -13.33 -17.50 4.54
CA TYR A 386 -13.49 -16.44 3.56
C TYR A 386 -14.83 -16.57 2.83
N SER A 387 -15.60 -15.49 2.76
CA SER A 387 -16.90 -15.46 2.09
C SER A 387 -17.01 -14.23 1.19
N SER A 388 -17.12 -14.46 -0.12
CA SER A 388 -17.41 -13.40 -1.10
C SER A 388 -18.87 -12.96 -1.10
N ALA A 389 -19.76 -13.66 -0.38
CA ALA A 389 -21.19 -13.37 -0.34
C ALA A 389 -21.77 -13.50 1.08
N GLY A 390 -22.24 -12.38 1.64
CA GLY A 390 -22.91 -12.34 2.94
C GLY A 390 -21.97 -12.31 4.16
N GLY A 391 -20.65 -12.33 3.97
CA GLY A 391 -19.67 -12.17 5.04
C GLY A 391 -19.64 -10.81 5.71
N GLU A 392 -18.92 -10.71 6.82
CA GLU A 392 -18.57 -9.44 7.45
C GLU A 392 -17.25 -8.94 6.89
N VAL A 393 -17.26 -7.77 6.26
CA VAL A 393 -16.07 -7.15 5.69
C VAL A 393 -15.14 -6.72 6.83
N MET A 394 -13.88 -7.12 6.73
CA MET A 394 -12.83 -6.92 7.73
C MET A 394 -12.14 -5.58 7.54
N TYR A 395 -12.94 -4.52 7.67
CA TYR A 395 -12.51 -3.14 7.52
C TYR A 395 -12.53 -2.40 8.86
N GLY A 396 -11.42 -1.75 9.21
CA GLY A 396 -11.20 -1.02 10.45
C GLY A 396 -10.35 -1.79 11.47
N ALA A 397 -9.76 -1.03 12.41
CA ALA A 397 -8.78 -1.49 13.38
C ALA A 397 -9.19 -2.76 14.16
N ASP A 398 -10.34 -2.76 14.85
CA ASP A 398 -10.72 -3.89 15.70
C ASP A 398 -10.97 -5.18 14.91
N LYS A 399 -11.59 -5.06 13.73
CA LYS A 399 -11.81 -6.19 12.84
C LYS A 399 -10.49 -6.73 12.29
N CYS A 400 -9.61 -5.85 11.83
CA CYS A 400 -8.29 -6.25 11.34
C CYS A 400 -7.45 -6.91 12.43
N TYR A 401 -7.51 -6.40 13.65
CA TYR A 401 -6.85 -6.98 14.83
C TYR A 401 -7.43 -8.36 15.18
N TRP A 402 -8.75 -8.49 15.17
CA TRP A 402 -9.42 -9.78 15.34
C TRP A 402 -9.00 -10.77 14.26
N LEU A 403 -8.96 -10.33 12.99
CA LEU A 403 -8.59 -11.16 11.84
C LEU A 403 -7.16 -11.67 11.98
N ALA A 404 -6.23 -10.80 12.34
CA ALA A 404 -4.82 -11.13 12.56
C ALA A 404 -4.64 -12.21 13.64
N ARG A 405 -5.50 -12.23 14.68
CA ARG A 405 -5.43 -13.21 15.76
C ARG A 405 -6.11 -14.53 15.44
N LYS A 406 -7.24 -14.50 14.75
CA LYS A 406 -8.08 -15.69 14.50
C LYS A 406 -7.78 -16.38 13.17
N ALA A 407 -7.38 -15.61 12.15
CA ALA A 407 -7.09 -16.09 10.81
C ALA A 407 -5.93 -15.29 10.17
N PRO A 408 -4.69 -15.39 10.70
CA PRO A 408 -3.54 -14.61 10.24
C PRO A 408 -3.25 -14.76 8.73
N GLN A 409 -3.54 -15.93 8.16
CA GLN A 409 -3.43 -16.17 6.72
C GLN A 409 -4.36 -15.26 5.89
N LEU A 410 -5.56 -14.96 6.39
CA LEU A 410 -6.48 -14.03 5.75
C LEU A 410 -6.09 -12.58 6.00
N ALA A 411 -5.49 -12.27 7.16
CA ALA A 411 -4.98 -10.93 7.44
C ALA A 411 -3.90 -10.49 6.42
N ILE A 412 -3.05 -11.42 5.96
CA ILE A 412 -2.02 -11.16 4.95
C ILE A 412 -2.62 -10.92 3.56
N THR A 413 -3.85 -11.35 3.31
CA THR A 413 -4.56 -11.09 2.05
C THR A 413 -5.53 -9.91 2.17
N ASN A 414 -5.59 -9.23 3.32
CA ASN A 414 -6.51 -8.11 3.55
C ASN A 414 -5.80 -6.77 3.34
N ALA A 415 -6.31 -5.95 2.42
CA ALA A 415 -5.71 -4.64 2.12
C ALA A 415 -5.68 -3.71 3.33
N ASP A 416 -6.74 -3.77 4.16
CA ASP A 416 -6.87 -2.89 5.33
C ASP A 416 -5.84 -3.17 6.42
N ASN A 417 -5.37 -4.42 6.55
CA ASN A 417 -4.26 -4.76 7.46
C ASN A 417 -2.94 -4.10 7.03
N TYR A 418 -2.66 -4.02 5.72
CA TYR A 418 -1.49 -3.27 5.22
C TYR A 418 -1.64 -1.77 5.42
N ARG A 419 -2.83 -1.22 5.18
CA ARG A 419 -3.12 0.19 5.47
C ARG A 419 -2.79 0.51 6.92
N LEU A 420 -3.43 -0.20 7.85
CA LEU A 420 -3.32 0.07 9.28
C LEU A 420 -1.90 -0.13 9.79
N PHE A 421 -1.21 -1.18 9.34
CA PHE A 421 0.21 -1.37 9.67
C PHE A 421 1.08 -0.22 9.19
N CYS A 422 0.86 0.30 7.98
CA CYS A 422 1.60 1.45 7.46
C CYS A 422 1.24 2.75 8.20
N GLU A 423 -0.03 2.94 8.59
CA GLU A 423 -0.50 4.12 9.32
C GLU A 423 0.11 4.25 10.73
N GLU A 424 0.55 3.14 11.36
CA GLU A 424 1.31 3.19 12.62
C GLU A 424 2.56 4.10 12.52
N PHE A 425 3.14 4.22 11.32
CA PHE A 425 4.33 5.05 11.06
C PHE A 425 4.01 6.51 10.73
N LEU A 426 2.73 6.89 10.66
CA LEU A 426 2.37 8.31 10.69
C LEU A 426 2.50 8.87 12.12
N LEU A 427 2.28 8.03 13.14
CA LEU A 427 2.14 8.44 14.55
C LEU A 427 3.43 8.95 15.20
N THR A 428 4.60 8.66 14.61
CA THR A 428 5.90 8.94 15.25
C THR A 428 6.30 10.41 15.27
N LYS A 429 5.59 11.31 14.56
CA LYS A 429 5.94 12.74 14.50
C LYS A 429 5.18 13.64 15.48
N SER A 430 4.00 13.26 15.95
CA SER A 430 3.20 14.11 16.85
C SER A 430 3.63 14.04 18.32
N LEU A 431 4.35 12.99 18.73
CA LEU A 431 4.85 12.81 20.10
C LEU A 431 6.26 13.38 20.34
N GLN A 432 6.88 14.02 19.34
CA GLN A 432 8.21 14.65 19.46
C GLN A 432 8.16 16.18 19.63
N THR A 433 6.98 16.78 19.71
CA THR A 433 6.78 18.24 19.84
C THR A 433 5.98 18.66 21.08
N THR A 434 5.94 17.83 22.12
CA THR A 434 5.41 18.22 23.44
C THR A 434 6.46 18.05 24.53
#